data_AF-A8WQI3-F1
#
_entry.id   AF-A8WQI3-F1
#
_cell.length_a   1.000
_cell.length_b   1.000
_cell.length_c   1.000
_cell.angle_alpha   90.00
_cell.angle_beta   90.00
_cell.angle_gamma   90.00
#
_symmetry.space_group_name_H-M   'P 1'
#
loop_
_entity.id
_entity.type
_entity.pdbx_description
1 polymer ?
#
loop_
_entity_poly.entity_id
_entity_poly.type
_entity_poly.pdbx_seq_one_letter_code
_entity_poly.pdbx_strand_id
1 'polypeptide(L)'
;MTMYSTINSIFHYSETNKLHLSMKCEKSLPNVTNVQETKIEPGNVDPQFLANVLTMYPDSHTLSVRRIVGDIPTESLFFPIQNIQVMYKSGPDYIHNFVGRNMLLSCVFLTNQDLIKFLKQWISKEAYHNLETLSMHIVTEINAVLIRQSVESEEYDPNEPEKRPKDYVVDIPEVF
;
A
#
# COMPACT_ATOMS: atom_id res chain seq x y z
N MET A 1 -10.57 -18.69 32.71
CA MET A 1 -9.34 -18.14 32.12
C MET A 1 -9.74 -17.55 30.77
N THR A 2 -9.66 -16.23 30.63
CA THR A 2 -10.10 -15.53 29.41
C THR A 2 -9.04 -15.64 28.32
N MET A 3 -9.44 -15.66 27.05
CA MET A 3 -8.52 -15.69 25.89
C MET A 3 -7.38 -14.65 26.00
N TYR A 4 -7.67 -13.51 26.61
CA TYR A 4 -6.73 -12.43 26.94
C TYR A 4 -5.56 -12.84 27.86
N SER A 5 -5.82 -13.58 28.94
CA SER A 5 -4.77 -13.98 29.90
C SER A 5 -3.84 -15.02 29.29
N THR A 6 -4.34 -15.82 28.34
CA THR A 6 -3.56 -16.86 27.67
C THR A 6 -2.65 -16.24 26.60
N ILE A 7 -3.12 -15.24 25.86
CA ILE A 7 -2.31 -14.55 24.83
C ILE A 7 -1.16 -13.76 25.47
N ASN A 8 -1.44 -12.97 26.52
CA ASN A 8 -0.41 -12.18 27.21
C ASN A 8 0.63 -13.03 27.96
N SER A 9 0.27 -14.27 28.33
CA SER A 9 1.20 -15.20 29.00
C SER A 9 2.14 -15.92 28.02
N ILE A 10 1.79 -15.98 26.74
CA ILE A 10 2.60 -16.68 25.72
C ILE A 10 3.51 -15.68 24.99
N PHE A 11 3.02 -14.48 24.73
CA PHE A 11 3.75 -13.44 24.03
C PHE A 11 4.16 -12.36 25.05
N HIS A 12 5.40 -12.42 25.53
CA HIS A 12 5.97 -11.35 26.35
C HIS A 12 6.16 -10.09 25.47
N TYR A 13 5.09 -9.30 25.32
CA TYR A 13 4.99 -8.12 24.45
C TYR A 13 6.04 -7.04 24.80
N SER A 14 7.24 -7.19 24.26
CA SER A 14 8.32 -6.20 24.31
C SER A 14 8.93 -5.90 22.92
N GLU A 15 8.39 -6.52 21.87
CA GLU A 15 8.87 -6.39 20.48
C GLU A 15 7.73 -6.01 19.52
N THR A 16 8.10 -5.69 18.27
CA THR A 16 7.20 -5.37 17.15
C THR A 16 6.18 -6.48 16.90
N ASN A 17 4.88 -6.14 16.81
CA ASN A 17 3.83 -7.11 16.52
C ASN A 17 3.34 -7.01 15.07
N LYS A 18 3.11 -8.18 14.47
CA LYS A 18 2.40 -8.34 13.21
C LYS A 18 0.99 -8.86 13.49
N LEU A 19 -0.02 -8.21 12.94
CA LEU A 19 -1.40 -8.61 13.07
C LEU A 19 -1.88 -9.24 11.75
N HIS A 20 -2.24 -10.52 11.81
CA HIS A 20 -2.87 -11.22 10.68
C HIS A 20 -4.35 -11.47 10.97
N LEU A 21 -5.23 -10.79 10.25
CA LEU A 21 -6.68 -10.92 10.34
C LEU A 21 -7.19 -11.80 9.21
N SER A 22 -7.64 -13.02 9.54
CA SER A 22 -8.02 -14.00 8.52
C SER A 22 -9.49 -14.07 8.13
N MET A 23 -10.36 -13.25 8.72
CA MET A 23 -11.76 -13.13 8.34
C MET A 23 -12.27 -11.73 8.75
N LYS A 24 -13.41 -11.26 8.21
CA LYS A 24 -14.19 -10.20 8.87
C LYS A 24 -14.49 -10.71 10.28
N CYS A 25 -13.80 -10.19 11.30
CA CYS A 25 -14.08 -10.61 12.67
C CYS A 25 -15.57 -10.40 12.93
N GLU A 26 -16.33 -11.49 13.11
CA GLU A 26 -17.74 -11.42 13.56
C GLU A 26 -17.83 -10.86 15.00
N LYS A 27 -16.68 -10.79 15.70
CA LYS A 27 -16.48 -10.20 17.03
C LYS A 27 -15.69 -8.89 16.94
N SER A 28 -15.47 -8.24 18.09
CA SER A 28 -14.55 -7.12 18.22
C SER A 28 -13.12 -7.48 17.81
N LEU A 29 -12.39 -6.53 17.23
CA LEU A 29 -10.96 -6.65 16.97
C LEU A 29 -10.19 -7.00 18.26
N PRO A 30 -9.12 -7.82 18.19
CA PRO A 30 -8.35 -8.17 19.36
C PRO A 30 -7.64 -6.92 19.94
N ASN A 31 -7.57 -6.80 21.26
CA ASN A 31 -6.88 -5.68 21.89
C ASN A 31 -5.37 -5.99 21.99
N VAL A 32 -4.63 -5.69 20.92
CA VAL A 32 -3.18 -5.87 20.81
C VAL A 32 -2.52 -4.51 20.62
N THR A 33 -1.48 -4.22 21.41
CA THR A 33 -0.70 -2.98 21.33
C THR A 33 0.56 -3.17 20.47
N ASN A 34 1.18 -2.08 20.03
CA ASN A 34 2.44 -2.10 19.24
C ASN A 34 2.34 -2.93 17.94
N VAL A 35 1.18 -2.90 17.29
CA VAL A 35 0.98 -3.51 15.96
C VAL A 35 1.58 -2.57 14.92
N GLN A 36 2.65 -3.02 14.26
CA GLN A 36 3.34 -2.24 13.22
C GLN A 36 2.97 -2.68 11.80
N GLU A 37 2.55 -3.94 11.65
CA GLU A 37 2.16 -4.52 10.37
C GLU A 37 0.78 -5.15 10.51
N THR A 38 -0.10 -4.83 9.55
CA THR A 38 -1.46 -5.39 9.49
C THR A 38 -1.67 -6.08 8.16
N LYS A 39 -2.02 -7.37 8.19
CA LYS A 39 -2.41 -8.16 7.02
C LYS A 39 -3.85 -8.62 7.16
N ILE A 40 -4.67 -8.42 6.13
CA ILE A 40 -6.08 -8.81 6.13
C ILE A 40 -6.35 -9.80 4.99
N GLU A 41 -6.33 -11.10 5.30
CA GLU A 41 -6.49 -12.20 4.34
C GLU A 41 -6.96 -13.53 4.98
N PRO A 42 -7.91 -14.29 4.39
CA PRO A 42 -8.61 -14.02 3.14
C PRO A 42 -9.86 -13.13 3.33
N GLY A 43 -10.12 -12.24 2.36
CA GLY A 43 -11.42 -11.58 2.28
C GLY A 43 -11.43 -10.26 1.52
N ASN A 44 -12.64 -9.77 1.28
CA ASN A 44 -12.88 -8.40 0.85
C ASN A 44 -13.22 -7.57 2.09
N VAL A 45 -12.61 -6.40 2.24
CA VAL A 45 -12.95 -5.44 3.29
C VAL A 45 -13.74 -4.27 2.71
N ASP A 46 -14.60 -3.67 3.51
CA ASP A 46 -15.20 -2.37 3.16
C ASP A 46 -14.42 -1.24 3.86
N PRO A 47 -14.52 0.01 3.39
CA PRO A 47 -13.83 1.16 3.98
C PRO A 47 -14.11 1.34 5.47
N GLN A 48 -15.32 1.01 5.95
CA GLN A 48 -15.67 1.15 7.37
C GLN A 48 -14.90 0.16 8.24
N PHE A 49 -14.82 -1.10 7.83
CA PHE A 49 -14.01 -2.09 8.54
C PHE A 49 -12.54 -1.70 8.54
N LEU A 50 -12.01 -1.22 7.42
CA LEU A 50 -10.64 -0.74 7.31
C LEU A 50 -10.37 0.44 8.26
N ALA A 51 -11.27 1.41 8.32
CA ALA A 51 -11.16 2.55 9.24
C ALA A 51 -11.13 2.09 10.72
N ASN A 52 -11.97 1.10 11.07
CA ASN A 52 -11.99 0.55 12.44
C ASN A 52 -10.66 -0.13 12.79
N VAL A 53 -10.06 -0.88 11.85
CA VAL A 53 -8.75 -1.52 12.03
C VAL A 53 -7.66 -0.46 12.24
N LEU A 54 -7.58 0.54 11.36
CA LEU A 54 -6.54 1.58 11.44
C LEU A 54 -6.71 2.50 12.66
N THR A 55 -7.93 2.65 13.17
CA THR A 55 -8.19 3.36 14.43
C THR A 55 -7.76 2.54 15.65
N MET A 56 -7.95 1.21 15.61
CA MET A 56 -7.57 0.31 16.69
C MET A 56 -6.04 0.14 16.79
N TYR A 57 -5.35 0.19 15.65
CA TYR A 57 -3.90 -0.02 15.55
C TYR A 57 -3.22 1.17 14.88
N PRO A 58 -3.17 2.34 15.54
CA PRO A 58 -2.66 3.58 14.95
C PRO A 58 -1.15 3.56 14.63
N ASP A 59 -0.39 2.67 15.27
CA ASP A 59 1.05 2.50 15.06
C ASP A 59 1.39 1.65 13.83
N SER A 60 0.37 1.12 13.14
CA SER A 60 0.56 0.30 11.94
C SER A 60 1.10 1.15 10.81
N HIS A 61 2.32 0.90 10.37
CA HIS A 61 2.95 1.61 9.25
C HIS A 61 2.96 0.78 7.96
N THR A 62 2.65 -0.53 8.06
CA THR A 62 2.52 -1.43 6.93
C THR A 62 1.13 -2.07 6.90
N LEU A 63 0.49 -2.06 5.73
CA LEU A 63 -0.84 -2.63 5.52
C LEU A 63 -0.87 -3.47 4.24
N SER A 64 -1.28 -4.73 4.36
CA SER A 64 -1.56 -5.61 3.23
C SER A 64 -3.02 -6.04 3.25
N VAL A 65 -3.73 -5.78 2.15
CA VAL A 65 -5.14 -6.14 1.99
C VAL A 65 -5.37 -6.78 0.63
N ARG A 66 -6.19 -7.84 0.61
CA ARG A 66 -6.52 -8.50 -0.64
C ARG A 66 -7.36 -7.60 -1.55
N ARG A 67 -8.45 -7.03 -1.04
CA ARG A 67 -9.37 -6.18 -1.82
C ARG A 67 -10.19 -5.29 -0.91
N ILE A 68 -10.35 -4.03 -1.30
CA ILE A 68 -11.28 -3.10 -0.68
C ILE A 68 -12.50 -2.93 -1.60
N VAL A 69 -13.70 -3.06 -1.06
CA VAL A 69 -14.97 -2.98 -1.78
C VAL A 69 -15.69 -1.72 -1.35
N GLY A 70 -15.74 -0.75 -2.27
CA GLY A 70 -16.26 0.59 -2.02
C GLY A 70 -15.15 1.63 -2.17
N ASP A 71 -15.55 2.90 -2.17
CA ASP A 71 -14.63 4.02 -2.34
C ASP A 71 -14.01 4.38 -0.98
N ILE A 72 -12.69 4.61 -0.97
CA ILE A 72 -11.98 5.02 0.24
C ILE A 72 -12.09 6.55 0.33
N PRO A 73 -12.63 7.11 1.43
CA PRO A 73 -12.68 8.56 1.61
C PRO A 73 -11.27 9.17 1.58
N THR A 74 -11.13 10.36 0.98
CA THR A 74 -9.83 11.03 0.78
C THR A 74 -9.07 11.31 2.07
N GLU A 75 -9.79 11.49 3.18
CA GLU A 75 -9.32 11.74 4.53
C GLU A 75 -9.08 10.45 5.34
N SER A 76 -9.18 9.29 4.70
CA SER A 76 -8.96 8.00 5.33
C SER A 76 -7.53 7.86 5.87
N LEU A 77 -7.41 7.26 7.06
CA LEU A 77 -6.14 6.83 7.66
C LEU A 77 -5.35 5.85 6.79
N PHE A 78 -5.97 5.31 5.73
CA PHE A 78 -5.32 4.46 4.75
C PHE A 78 -4.19 5.18 4.01
N PHE A 79 -4.41 6.39 3.51
CA PHE A 79 -3.46 7.07 2.62
C PHE A 79 -2.14 7.52 3.26
N PRO A 80 -2.10 7.84 4.57
CA PRO A 80 -0.85 8.10 5.29
C PRO A 80 -0.02 6.86 5.68
N ILE A 81 -0.54 5.64 5.52
CA ILE A 81 0.22 4.42 5.84
C ILE A 81 1.48 4.37 4.98
N GLN A 82 2.64 4.10 5.59
CA GLN A 82 3.92 4.19 4.89
C GLN A 82 4.04 3.14 3.78
N ASN A 83 3.67 1.90 4.07
CA ASN A 83 3.81 0.77 3.15
C ASN A 83 2.45 0.12 2.92
N ILE A 84 1.95 0.17 1.69
CA ILE A 84 0.63 -0.38 1.34
C ILE A 84 0.76 -1.43 0.24
N GLN A 85 0.08 -2.55 0.44
CA GLN A 85 -0.14 -3.57 -0.57
C GLN A 85 -1.63 -3.82 -0.76
N VAL A 86 -2.11 -3.72 -2.01
CA VAL A 86 -3.50 -4.02 -2.39
C VAL A 86 -3.50 -4.98 -3.56
N MET A 87 -4.04 -6.19 -3.37
CA MET A 87 -3.90 -7.26 -4.37
C MET A 87 -4.90 -7.18 -5.52
N TYR A 88 -6.08 -6.60 -5.31
CA TYR A 88 -7.12 -6.58 -6.32
C TYR A 88 -7.94 -5.30 -6.30
N LYS A 89 -8.21 -4.82 -7.52
CA LYS A 89 -9.14 -3.73 -7.84
C LYS A 89 -8.77 -2.44 -7.10
N SER A 90 -7.78 -1.76 -7.66
CA SER A 90 -7.39 -0.40 -7.27
C SER A 90 -7.68 0.56 -8.41
N GLY A 91 -8.10 1.78 -8.06
CA GLY A 91 -8.37 2.88 -8.99
C GLY A 91 -7.32 3.99 -8.88
N PRO A 92 -7.44 5.05 -9.69
CA PRO A 92 -6.52 6.19 -9.65
C PRO A 92 -6.48 6.89 -8.29
N ASP A 93 -7.58 6.87 -7.52
CA ASP A 93 -7.67 7.48 -6.19
C ASP A 93 -6.66 6.90 -5.19
N TYR A 94 -6.21 5.66 -5.40
CA TYR A 94 -5.17 5.06 -4.57
C TYR A 94 -3.87 5.83 -4.71
N ILE A 95 -3.53 6.20 -5.94
CA ILE A 95 -2.29 6.92 -6.26
C ILE A 95 -2.48 8.40 -5.92
N HIS A 96 -3.59 9.00 -6.33
CA HIS A 96 -3.80 10.44 -6.19
C HIS A 96 -3.82 10.95 -4.74
N ASN A 97 -4.28 10.12 -3.80
CA ASN A 97 -4.39 10.53 -2.39
C ASN A 97 -3.23 10.01 -1.51
N PHE A 98 -2.37 9.14 -2.03
CA PHE A 98 -1.31 8.51 -1.25
C PHE A 98 -0.18 9.47 -0.89
N VAL A 99 0.21 9.46 0.38
CA VAL A 99 1.29 10.30 0.93
C VAL A 99 2.36 9.49 1.66
N GLY A 100 2.27 8.15 1.60
CA GLY A 100 3.24 7.22 2.17
C GLY A 100 4.49 7.05 1.32
N ARG A 101 5.25 5.98 1.61
CA ARG A 101 6.59 5.70 1.05
C ARG A 101 6.57 4.63 -0.02
N ASN A 102 5.91 3.51 0.22
CA ASN A 102 5.94 2.35 -0.66
C ASN A 102 4.52 1.86 -0.96
N MET A 103 4.23 1.63 -2.23
CA MET A 103 2.92 1.15 -2.67
C MET A 103 3.07 0.03 -3.70
N LEU A 104 2.40 -1.09 -3.46
CA LEU A 104 2.23 -2.18 -4.41
C LEU A 104 0.76 -2.42 -4.69
N LEU A 105 0.36 -2.21 -5.95
CA LEU A 105 -1.01 -2.41 -6.39
C LEU A 105 -1.08 -3.48 -7.48
N SER A 106 -1.91 -4.48 -7.27
CA SER A 106 -2.21 -5.49 -8.27
C SER A 106 -3.63 -5.28 -8.81
N CYS A 107 -3.79 -5.56 -10.10
CA CYS A 107 -5.03 -5.35 -10.84
C CYS A 107 -5.54 -3.88 -10.79
N VAL A 108 -4.72 -2.94 -11.26
CA VAL A 108 -5.01 -1.50 -11.27
C VAL A 108 -5.81 -1.10 -12.51
N PHE A 109 -6.85 -0.29 -12.32
CA PHE A 109 -7.66 0.29 -13.39
C PHE A 109 -7.43 1.81 -13.40
N LEU A 110 -6.68 2.29 -14.39
CA LEU A 110 -6.42 3.72 -14.57
C LEU A 110 -6.29 4.07 -16.06
N THR A 111 -6.39 5.35 -16.38
CA THR A 111 -6.22 5.87 -17.75
C THR A 111 -4.79 6.33 -17.99
N ASN A 112 -4.43 6.54 -19.26
CA ASN A 112 -3.16 7.19 -19.61
C ASN A 112 -3.02 8.56 -18.93
N GLN A 113 -4.12 9.33 -18.78
CA GLN A 113 -4.08 10.66 -18.19
C GLN A 113 -3.80 10.61 -16.68
N ASP A 114 -4.35 9.62 -15.97
CA ASP A 114 -4.06 9.42 -14.54
C ASP A 114 -2.55 9.15 -14.34
N LEU A 115 -1.99 8.25 -15.15
CA LEU A 115 -0.57 7.90 -15.08
C LEU A 115 0.34 9.09 -15.46
N ILE A 116 0.00 9.83 -16.54
CA ILE A 116 0.76 11.02 -16.95
C ILE A 116 0.74 12.09 -15.86
N LYS A 117 -0.43 12.35 -15.28
CA LYS A 117 -0.58 13.35 -14.21
C LYS A 117 0.28 12.96 -13.01
N PHE A 118 0.18 11.71 -12.56
CA PHE A 118 1.02 11.17 -11.48
C PHE A 118 2.52 11.37 -11.78
N LEU A 119 2.99 10.88 -12.93
CA LEU A 119 4.41 10.94 -13.29
C LEU A 119 4.92 12.37 -13.37
N LYS A 120 4.15 13.29 -13.96
CA LYS A 120 4.54 14.71 -14.04
C LYS A 120 4.71 15.32 -12.66
N GLN A 121 3.76 15.12 -11.75
CA GLN A 121 3.81 15.69 -10.41
C GLN A 121 4.93 15.09 -9.55
N TRP A 122 5.23 13.79 -9.74
CA TRP A 122 6.32 13.14 -9.02
C TRP A 122 7.70 13.59 -9.55
N ILE A 123 7.91 13.56 -10.87
CA ILE A 123 9.18 13.94 -11.51
C ILE A 123 9.51 15.43 -11.26
N SER A 124 8.50 16.31 -11.33
CA SER A 124 8.67 17.74 -11.05
C SER A 124 8.87 18.06 -9.56
N LYS A 125 8.74 17.06 -8.67
CA LYS A 125 8.74 17.21 -7.21
C LYS A 125 7.62 18.13 -6.71
N GLU A 126 6.50 18.22 -7.43
CA GLU A 126 5.31 18.98 -7.01
C GLU A 126 4.48 18.20 -5.98
N ALA A 127 4.44 16.87 -6.08
CA ALA A 127 3.74 15.98 -5.15
C ALA A 127 4.54 14.70 -4.87
N TYR A 128 4.00 13.84 -4.00
CA TYR A 128 4.56 12.52 -3.68
C TYR A 128 5.98 12.57 -3.09
N HIS A 129 6.27 13.58 -2.26
CA HIS A 129 7.62 13.83 -1.74
C HIS A 129 8.18 12.67 -0.89
N ASN A 130 7.32 11.87 -0.28
CA ASN A 130 7.71 10.72 0.53
C ASN A 130 7.82 9.42 -0.29
N LEU A 131 7.32 9.41 -1.53
CA LEU A 131 7.23 8.19 -2.34
C LEU A 131 8.63 7.73 -2.75
N GLU A 132 8.98 6.53 -2.30
CA GLU A 132 10.22 5.83 -2.63
C GLU A 132 9.97 4.79 -3.70
N THR A 133 8.91 3.99 -3.56
CA THR A 133 8.60 2.91 -4.51
C THR A 133 7.11 2.85 -4.85
N LEU A 134 6.80 2.77 -6.15
CA LEU A 134 5.48 2.43 -6.67
C LEU A 134 5.61 1.26 -7.65
N SER A 135 4.96 0.14 -7.34
CA SER A 135 4.85 -1.02 -8.23
C SER A 135 3.39 -1.28 -8.56
N MET A 136 3.07 -1.42 -9.84
CA MET A 136 1.69 -1.59 -10.29
C MET A 136 1.57 -2.62 -11.41
N HIS A 137 0.60 -3.51 -11.27
CA HIS A 137 0.12 -4.34 -12.38
C HIS A 137 -1.17 -3.73 -12.95
N ILE A 138 -1.03 -2.93 -14.01
CA ILE A 138 -2.14 -2.24 -14.69
C ILE A 138 -2.88 -3.22 -15.61
N VAL A 139 -4.21 -3.26 -15.51
CA VAL A 139 -5.08 -4.16 -16.30
C VAL A 139 -5.58 -3.49 -17.57
N THR A 140 -5.69 -2.16 -17.54
CA THR A 140 -6.09 -1.36 -18.71
C THR A 140 -4.95 -1.26 -19.71
N GLU A 141 -5.29 -1.13 -20.99
CA GLU A 141 -4.30 -0.91 -22.04
C GLU A 141 -3.70 0.50 -21.90
N ILE A 142 -2.38 0.57 -21.78
CA ILE A 142 -1.62 1.80 -21.65
C ILE A 142 -0.89 2.08 -22.97
N ASN A 143 -1.01 3.31 -23.47
CA ASN A 143 -0.29 3.76 -24.65
C ASN A 143 1.11 4.22 -24.22
N ALA A 144 2.07 3.28 -24.20
CA ALA A 144 3.44 3.55 -23.78
C ALA A 144 4.11 4.69 -24.58
N VAL A 145 3.78 4.86 -25.87
CA VAL A 145 4.31 5.96 -26.69
C VAL A 145 3.84 7.31 -26.16
N LEU A 146 2.54 7.43 -25.89
CA LEU A 146 1.95 8.64 -25.31
C LEU A 146 2.55 8.96 -23.94
N ILE A 147 2.73 7.96 -23.07
CA ILE A 147 3.34 8.15 -21.75
C ILE A 147 4.77 8.69 -21.89
N ARG A 148 5.62 8.03 -22.69
CA ARG A 148 7.03 8.43 -22.90
C ARG A 148 7.16 9.83 -23.49
N GLN A 149 6.27 10.23 -24.40
CA GLN A 149 6.27 11.58 -24.97
C GLN A 149 5.77 12.66 -24.00
N SER A 150 5.07 12.27 -22.94
CA SER A 150 4.43 13.20 -22.01
C SER A 150 5.31 13.58 -20.81
N VAL A 151 6.39 12.85 -20.56
CA VAL A 151 7.33 13.08 -19.44
C VAL A 151 8.76 13.05 -19.95
N GLU A 152 9.66 13.73 -19.25
CA GLU A 152 11.09 13.60 -19.55
C GLU A 152 11.51 12.15 -19.30
N SER A 153 12.02 11.50 -20.35
CA SER A 153 12.47 10.11 -20.29
C SER A 153 13.74 9.96 -21.10
N GLU A 154 14.66 9.15 -20.60
CA GLU A 154 15.88 8.76 -21.30
C GLU A 154 15.79 7.28 -21.66
N GLU A 155 16.26 6.90 -22.85
CA GLU A 155 16.39 5.49 -23.19
C GLU A 155 17.53 4.85 -22.39
N TYR A 156 17.36 3.57 -22.05
CA TYR A 156 18.40 2.85 -21.33
C TYR A 156 19.67 2.71 -22.18
N ASP A 157 20.80 3.24 -21.68
CA ASP A 157 22.12 3.01 -22.25
C ASP A 157 22.90 1.99 -21.40
N PRO A 158 23.22 0.79 -21.94
CA PRO A 158 24.02 -0.20 -21.22
C PRO A 158 25.47 0.26 -20.94
N ASN A 159 25.94 1.34 -21.57
CA ASN A 159 27.27 1.91 -21.35
C ASN A 159 27.30 2.93 -20.20
N GLU A 160 26.14 3.33 -19.66
CA GLU A 160 26.02 4.25 -18.51
C GLU A 160 25.30 3.55 -17.34
N PRO A 161 25.87 2.46 -16.79
CA PRO A 161 25.22 1.64 -15.78
C PRO A 161 24.96 2.38 -14.45
N GLU A 162 25.61 3.51 -14.19
CA GLU A 162 25.37 4.35 -13.02
C GLU A 162 24.01 5.07 -13.04
N LYS A 163 23.40 5.26 -14.22
CA LYS A 163 22.06 5.87 -14.33
C LYS A 163 20.94 4.93 -13.89
N ARG A 164 21.24 3.64 -13.68
CA ARG A 164 20.26 2.63 -13.29
C ARG A 164 20.82 1.66 -12.25
N PRO A 165 20.14 1.44 -11.12
CA PRO A 165 20.53 0.38 -10.18
C PRO A 165 20.58 -0.98 -10.90
N LYS A 166 21.61 -1.79 -10.59
CA LYS A 166 21.71 -3.17 -11.11
C LYS A 166 20.53 -4.02 -10.68
N ASP A 167 20.07 -3.80 -9.46
CA ASP A 167 18.94 -4.46 -8.84
C ASP A 167 17.96 -3.42 -8.28
N TYR A 168 16.68 -3.65 -8.49
CA TYR A 168 15.62 -2.89 -7.82
C TYR A 168 15.15 -3.70 -6.62
N VAL A 169 15.58 -3.30 -5.42
CA VAL A 169 15.03 -3.86 -4.19
C VAL A 169 13.76 -3.09 -3.88
N VAL A 170 12.61 -3.74 -4.09
CA VAL A 170 11.33 -3.22 -3.59
C VAL A 170 11.29 -3.54 -2.10
N ASP A 171 11.63 -2.57 -1.26
CA ASP A 171 11.56 -2.69 0.21
C ASP A 171 10.10 -2.56 0.67
N ILE A 172 9.29 -3.52 0.24
CA ILE A 172 7.98 -3.78 0.84
C ILE A 172 8.18 -5.04 1.64
N PRO A 173 8.06 -4.99 2.98
CA PRO A 173 8.18 -6.18 3.82
C PRO A 173 7.32 -7.27 3.21
N GLU A 174 7.92 -8.38 2.76
CA GLU A 174 7.16 -9.49 2.20
C GLU A 174 6.28 -10.04 3.32
N VAL A 175 5.01 -9.66 3.30
CA VAL A 175 4.03 -10.14 4.27
C VAL A 175 3.57 -11.52 3.80
N PHE A 176 4.42 -12.54 3.93
CA PHE A 176 4.05 -13.94 3.72
C PHE A 176 3.07 -14.41 4.80
#